data_AF-A0A2K3QMF9-F1
#
_entry.id   AF-A0A2K3QMF9-F1
#
_cell.length_a   1.000
_cell.length_b   1.000
_cell.length_c   1.000
_cell.angle_alpha   90.00
_cell.angle_beta   90.00
_cell.angle_gamma   90.00
#
_symmetry.space_group_name_H-M   'P 1'
#
loop_
_entity.id
_entity.type
_entity.pdbx_description
1 polymer ?
#
loop_
_entity_poly.entity_id
_entity_poly.type
_entity_poly.pdbx_seq_one_letter_code
_entity_poly.pdbx_strand_id
1 'polypeptide(L)'
;MHTYAIILAASAGYMYTAAHDARPGVPRFMAGRAPAGRLHMPDFRFARREGPQVAPSLDVTSRQVSADGRCGVEFGTSCEAGDCCSKGGWCGQGYVYCSSPACQIDYCDSCDGNVRPSGRDTEDVPRPQVGPVPYGQGVYHCEVDGVIALSFDDGPFTYTEDLLNLLSRYDAKATFFVTGRNLGKGAINDDGLPWAALIRRMVRDGHQVASHTWSHQRLTELTYPKFLNQMLFNEIALADVLGYFPTYMRPPYSASSAQTDGWLGELGYHVTYFNLDTEGYLHDSPATIQRSKDIWDEAVEGHDPQSTKWLQIEHDTVDQAVHNLTEHILGSLFRNGFRSVTVGECLGDPRENWYRALDGAAGESTGRLRGSLPVFGEAA
;
A
#
# COMPACT_ATOMS: atom_id res chain seq x y z
N MET A 1 56.14 -18.39 8.35
CA MET A 1 54.83 -18.80 8.89
C MET A 1 54.20 -17.58 9.53
N HIS A 2 53.18 -16.99 8.92
CA HIS A 2 52.05 -16.33 9.58
C HIS A 2 51.03 -16.02 8.47
N THR A 3 49.80 -16.47 8.73
CA THR A 3 48.79 -16.85 7.75
C THR A 3 47.85 -15.67 7.46
N TYR A 4 47.45 -15.51 6.19
CA TYR A 4 46.39 -14.59 5.76
C TYR A 4 45.04 -15.02 6.37
N ALA A 5 44.34 -14.10 7.03
CA ALA A 5 42.94 -14.26 7.39
C ALA A 5 42.09 -13.53 6.33
N ILE A 6 41.43 -14.32 5.49
CA ILE A 6 40.39 -13.86 4.56
C ILE A 6 39.12 -13.67 5.40
N ILE A 7 38.67 -12.43 5.55
CA ILE A 7 37.37 -12.11 6.14
C ILE A 7 36.32 -12.34 5.04
N LEU A 8 35.58 -13.43 5.15
CA LEU A 8 34.36 -13.68 4.40
C LEU A 8 33.29 -12.70 4.90
N ALA A 9 32.95 -11.71 4.06
CA ALA A 9 31.76 -10.89 4.25
C ALA A 9 30.53 -11.78 4.00
N ALA A 10 29.84 -12.15 5.08
CA ALA A 10 28.51 -12.76 4.98
C ALA A 10 27.53 -11.66 4.56
N SER A 11 27.00 -11.79 3.34
CA SER A 11 25.87 -11.01 2.85
C SER A 11 24.66 -11.27 3.76
N ALA A 12 24.34 -10.30 4.61
CA ALA A 12 23.09 -10.29 5.36
C ALA A 12 21.94 -10.15 4.35
N GLY A 13 21.22 -11.25 4.11
CA GLY A 13 19.98 -11.22 3.36
C GLY A 13 18.98 -10.33 4.09
N TYR A 14 18.51 -9.28 3.40
CA TYR A 14 17.36 -8.51 3.84
C TYR A 14 16.16 -9.47 3.94
N MET A 15 15.76 -9.83 5.16
CA MET A 15 14.49 -10.53 5.35
C MET A 15 13.38 -9.52 5.11
N TYR A 16 12.84 -9.50 3.89
CA TYR A 16 11.55 -8.88 3.63
C TYR A 16 10.51 -9.52 4.55
N THR A 17 9.94 -8.73 5.46
CA THR A 17 8.75 -9.15 6.19
C THR A 17 7.62 -9.30 5.18
N ALA A 18 7.10 -10.52 5.04
CA ALA A 18 6.04 -10.83 4.07
C ALA A 18 4.92 -9.79 4.11
N ALA A 19 4.62 -9.19 2.95
CA ALA A 19 3.61 -8.13 2.79
C ALA A 19 2.19 -8.61 3.10
N HIS A 20 1.94 -9.92 3.01
CA HIS A 20 0.70 -10.57 3.43
C HIS A 20 1.03 -11.80 4.29
N ASP A 21 0.35 -11.96 5.43
CA ASP A 21 0.40 -13.21 6.18
C ASP A 21 -0.22 -14.30 5.29
N ALA A 22 0.56 -15.33 4.96
CA ALA A 22 0.06 -16.51 4.27
C ALA A 22 -0.95 -17.25 5.19
N ARG A 23 -2.23 -16.88 5.13
CA ARG A 23 -3.35 -17.63 5.74
C ARG A 23 -4.54 -17.72 4.78
N PRO A 24 -5.25 -18.86 4.77
CA PRO A 24 -6.22 -19.19 3.73
C PRO A 24 -7.54 -18.43 3.95
N GLY A 25 -7.88 -17.55 3.02
CA GLY A 25 -9.13 -16.78 3.06
C GLY A 25 -9.58 -16.19 1.73
N VAL A 26 -8.70 -16.07 0.74
CA VAL A 26 -9.08 -15.68 -0.62
C VAL A 26 -9.60 -16.93 -1.35
N PRO A 27 -10.81 -16.91 -1.95
CA PRO A 27 -11.32 -18.04 -2.71
C PRO A 27 -10.39 -18.35 -3.89
N ARG A 28 -9.71 -19.51 -3.82
CA ARG A 28 -9.00 -20.10 -4.96
C ARG A 28 -10.03 -20.63 -5.95
N PHE A 29 -10.32 -19.88 -7.01
CA PHE A 29 -11.04 -20.46 -8.14
C PHE A 29 -10.05 -21.28 -8.97
N MET A 30 -9.97 -22.58 -8.67
CA MET A 30 -9.45 -23.58 -9.61
C MET A 30 -10.46 -23.69 -10.76
N ALA A 31 -10.13 -23.12 -11.91
CA ALA A 31 -10.96 -23.19 -13.11
C ALA A 31 -10.89 -24.60 -13.74
N GLY A 32 -11.59 -25.56 -13.13
CA GLY A 32 -11.86 -26.86 -13.73
C GLY A 32 -13.04 -26.77 -14.71
N ARG A 33 -12.79 -27.03 -16.00
CA ARG A 33 -13.83 -27.18 -17.04
C ARG A 33 -14.91 -28.20 -16.64
N ALA A 34 -16.19 -27.79 -16.61
CA ALA A 34 -17.36 -28.65 -16.79
C ALA A 34 -18.63 -27.83 -17.16
N PRO A 35 -19.62 -28.43 -17.85
CA PRO A 35 -20.47 -27.73 -18.82
C PRO A 35 -21.74 -27.09 -18.25
N ALA A 36 -22.33 -26.24 -19.10
CA ALA A 36 -23.51 -25.41 -18.88
C ALA A 36 -24.66 -26.07 -18.11
N GLY A 37 -24.96 -25.51 -16.94
CA GLY A 37 -26.20 -25.71 -16.20
C GLY A 37 -26.42 -24.51 -15.28
N ARG A 38 -27.61 -23.89 -15.35
CA ARG A 38 -28.04 -22.78 -14.47
C ARG A 38 -27.79 -23.15 -13.01
N LEU A 39 -26.81 -22.51 -12.37
CA LEU A 39 -26.58 -22.61 -10.93
C LEU A 39 -27.12 -21.35 -10.26
N HIS A 40 -28.10 -21.56 -9.39
CA HIS A 40 -28.66 -20.60 -8.46
C HIS A 40 -27.57 -20.22 -7.44
N MET A 41 -27.25 -18.93 -7.30
CA MET A 41 -26.29 -18.46 -6.29
C MET A 41 -26.88 -18.64 -4.89
N PRO A 42 -26.19 -19.30 -3.93
CA PRO A 42 -26.63 -19.33 -2.55
C PRO A 42 -26.21 -18.05 -1.83
N ASP A 43 -27.12 -17.53 -0.99
CA ASP A 43 -26.87 -16.47 -0.02
C ASP A 43 -25.68 -16.82 0.90
N PHE A 44 -24.57 -16.09 0.75
CA PHE A 44 -23.41 -16.25 1.64
C PHE A 44 -23.60 -15.44 2.92
N ARG A 45 -24.15 -16.08 3.94
CA ARG A 45 -24.03 -15.61 5.34
C ARG A 45 -22.65 -15.98 5.86
N PHE A 46 -21.72 -15.01 5.91
CA PHE A 46 -20.46 -15.18 6.63
C PHE A 46 -20.73 -15.32 8.13
N ALA A 47 -20.37 -16.47 8.69
CA ALA A 47 -20.35 -16.67 10.14
C ALA A 47 -19.24 -15.77 10.73
N ARG A 48 -19.64 -14.79 11.56
CA ARG A 48 -18.72 -13.99 12.38
C ARG A 48 -17.89 -14.92 13.25
N ARG A 49 -16.59 -14.99 13.01
CA ARG A 49 -15.62 -15.38 14.03
C ARG A 49 -15.12 -14.10 14.69
N GLU A 50 -15.35 -14.00 15.99
CA GLU A 50 -14.73 -12.97 16.82
C GLU A 50 -13.21 -13.15 16.75
N GLY A 51 -12.51 -12.12 16.28
CA GLY A 51 -11.05 -12.05 16.36
C GLY A 51 -10.58 -12.01 17.82
N PRO A 52 -9.30 -12.31 18.11
CA PRO A 52 -8.75 -12.15 19.45
C PRO A 52 -9.03 -10.73 19.94
N GLN A 53 -9.59 -10.62 21.15
CA GLN A 53 -9.90 -9.33 21.73
C GLN A 53 -8.61 -8.55 21.97
N VAL A 54 -8.46 -7.42 21.29
CA VAL A 54 -7.41 -6.43 21.56
C VAL A 54 -7.52 -6.05 23.03
N ALA A 55 -6.44 -6.29 23.79
CA ALA A 55 -6.38 -5.90 25.20
C ALA A 55 -6.70 -4.40 25.34
N PRO A 56 -7.46 -3.99 26.36
CA PRO A 56 -7.89 -2.60 26.51
C PRO A 56 -6.69 -1.65 26.53
N SER A 57 -6.87 -0.52 25.85
CA SER A 57 -5.94 0.58 25.69
C SER A 57 -5.35 1.03 27.03
N LEU A 58 -4.12 0.62 27.28
CA LEU A 58 -3.25 1.30 28.22
C LEU A 58 -2.34 2.21 27.39
N ASP A 59 -2.20 3.46 27.80
CA ASP A 59 -1.17 4.36 27.28
C ASP A 59 0.21 3.73 27.55
N VAL A 60 1.22 3.94 26.69
CA VAL A 60 2.58 3.41 26.90
C VAL A 60 3.09 3.82 28.29
N THR A 61 2.73 5.02 28.73
CA THR A 61 3.05 5.57 30.06
C THR A 61 2.45 4.78 31.23
N SER A 62 1.37 4.03 30.99
CA SER A 62 0.69 3.21 32.00
C SER A 62 1.18 1.76 32.02
N ARG A 63 2.03 1.36 31.06
CA ARG A 63 2.64 0.03 31.04
C ARG A 63 3.86 -0.02 31.96
N GLN A 64 4.07 -1.16 32.58
CA GLN A 64 5.25 -1.40 33.41
C GLN A 64 6.51 -1.40 32.53
N VAL A 65 7.50 -0.58 32.90
CA VAL A 65 8.83 -0.61 32.27
C VAL A 65 9.49 -1.95 32.57
N SER A 66 10.05 -2.56 31.53
CA SER A 66 10.73 -3.85 31.57
C SER A 66 11.90 -3.84 32.56
N ALA A 67 12.01 -4.88 33.38
CA ALA A 67 13.14 -5.07 34.30
C ALA A 67 14.21 -6.02 33.74
N ASP A 68 13.86 -6.86 32.77
CA ASP A 68 14.71 -7.89 32.16
C ASP A 68 14.99 -7.65 30.67
N GLY A 69 14.56 -6.49 30.15
CA GLY A 69 14.68 -6.11 28.75
C GLY A 69 13.63 -6.75 27.84
N ARG A 70 12.68 -7.54 28.37
CA ARG A 70 11.55 -8.09 27.60
C ARG A 70 10.42 -7.07 27.51
N CYS A 71 9.84 -6.92 26.33
CA CYS A 71 8.78 -5.95 26.04
C CYS A 71 7.77 -6.51 25.04
N GLY A 72 6.66 -5.81 24.86
CA GLY A 72 5.72 -6.11 23.80
C GLY A 72 4.54 -6.95 24.25
N VAL A 73 3.71 -7.35 23.30
CA VAL A 73 2.43 -8.03 23.53
C VAL A 73 2.54 -9.31 24.35
N GLU A 74 3.63 -10.05 24.21
CA GLU A 74 3.86 -11.30 24.95
C GLU A 74 4.17 -11.06 26.44
N PHE A 75 4.72 -9.90 26.80
CA PHE A 75 5.21 -9.61 28.16
C PHE A 75 4.37 -8.56 28.88
N GLY A 76 3.61 -7.75 28.15
CA GLY A 76 2.81 -6.66 28.71
C GLY A 76 3.64 -5.48 29.24
N THR A 77 4.95 -5.47 28.97
CA THR A 77 5.92 -4.48 29.44
C THR A 77 6.40 -3.58 28.30
N SER A 78 6.87 -2.38 28.67
CA SER A 78 7.43 -1.38 27.76
C SER A 78 8.92 -1.18 27.98
N CYS A 79 9.60 -0.56 27.02
CA CYS A 79 11.02 -0.23 27.14
C CYS A 79 11.24 1.09 27.89
N GLU A 80 12.47 1.30 28.36
CA GLU A 80 12.89 2.60 28.88
C GLU A 80 12.80 3.68 27.80
N ALA A 81 12.71 4.94 28.23
CA ALA A 81 12.63 6.07 27.31
C ALA A 81 13.86 6.11 26.37
N GLY A 82 13.62 6.24 25.07
CA GLY A 82 14.67 6.19 24.03
C GLY A 82 14.89 4.80 23.42
N ASP A 83 14.41 3.74 24.05
CA ASP A 83 14.50 2.38 23.53
C ASP A 83 13.21 1.95 22.80
N CYS A 84 13.40 1.03 21.87
CA CYS A 84 12.36 0.47 21.03
C CYS A 84 12.11 -1.00 21.38
N CYS A 85 10.86 -1.43 21.22
CA CYS A 85 10.47 -2.82 21.38
C CYS A 85 10.51 -3.55 20.05
N SER A 86 11.52 -4.40 19.85
CA SER A 86 11.66 -5.20 18.63
C SER A 86 10.51 -6.20 18.45
N LYS A 87 10.37 -6.74 17.23
CA LYS A 87 9.43 -7.83 16.92
C LYS A 87 9.57 -9.04 17.84
N GLY A 88 10.80 -9.35 18.28
CA GLY A 88 11.09 -10.48 19.17
C GLY A 88 10.82 -10.21 20.66
N GLY A 89 10.29 -9.04 21.00
CA GLY A 89 9.98 -8.64 22.36
C GLY A 89 11.21 -8.30 23.20
N TRP A 90 12.22 -7.65 22.57
CA TRP A 90 13.41 -7.14 23.24
C TRP A 90 13.53 -5.63 23.12
N CYS A 91 13.92 -4.97 24.21
CA CYS A 91 14.30 -3.58 24.25
C CYS A 91 15.68 -3.33 23.65
N GLY A 92 15.83 -2.23 22.93
CA GLY A 92 17.11 -1.75 22.41
C GLY A 92 16.95 -0.65 21.38
N GLN A 93 18.05 -0.29 20.74
CA GLN A 93 18.13 0.84 19.81
C GLN A 93 18.59 0.42 18.41
N GLY A 94 18.35 1.30 17.45
CA GLY A 94 18.80 1.11 16.07
C GLY A 94 17.88 0.22 15.25
N TYR A 95 18.28 -0.04 14.02
CA TYR A 95 17.43 -0.59 12.97
C TYR A 95 16.68 -1.88 13.38
N VAL A 96 17.37 -2.85 14.01
CA VAL A 96 16.79 -4.15 14.38
C VAL A 96 15.67 -4.02 15.42
N TYR A 97 15.65 -2.93 16.20
CA TYR A 97 14.68 -2.70 17.27
C TYR A 97 13.61 -1.69 16.86
N CYS A 98 14.00 -0.60 16.21
CA CYS A 98 13.16 0.56 15.98
C CYS A 98 12.48 0.61 14.60
N SER A 99 12.97 -0.18 13.63
CA SER A 99 12.46 -0.08 12.26
C SER A 99 11.04 -0.64 12.12
N SER A 100 10.25 0.08 11.32
CA SER A 100 8.91 -0.35 10.93
C SER A 100 8.96 -1.36 9.78
N PRO A 101 8.00 -2.32 9.73
CA PRO A 101 6.87 -2.45 10.65
C PRO A 101 7.19 -3.28 11.90
N ALA A 102 8.42 -3.79 12.04
CA ALA A 102 8.80 -4.77 13.06
C ALA A 102 8.72 -4.26 14.50
N CYS A 103 8.95 -2.97 14.74
CA CYS A 103 8.86 -2.37 16.07
C CYS A 103 7.42 -2.37 16.58
N GLN A 104 7.21 -2.84 17.82
CA GLN A 104 5.89 -2.93 18.46
C GLN A 104 5.44 -1.55 18.97
N ILE A 105 4.77 -0.78 18.11
CA ILE A 105 4.48 0.65 18.33
C ILE A 105 3.51 0.94 19.50
N ASP A 106 2.71 -0.03 19.93
CA ASP A 106 1.87 0.09 21.13
C ASP A 106 2.67 -0.07 22.44
N TYR A 107 3.94 -0.45 22.39
CA TYR A 107 4.74 -0.80 23.56
C TYR A 107 5.97 0.11 23.78
N CYS A 108 6.18 1.10 22.92
CA CYS A 108 7.23 2.12 23.09
C CYS A 108 6.97 3.32 22.19
N ASP A 109 7.45 4.51 22.58
CA ASP A 109 7.26 5.73 21.78
C ASP A 109 8.39 5.98 20.77
N SER A 110 9.54 5.32 20.94
CA SER A 110 10.74 5.53 20.12
C SER A 110 10.73 4.80 18.77
N CYS A 111 9.75 3.92 18.51
CA CYS A 111 9.63 3.25 17.20
C CYS A 111 9.57 4.27 16.07
N ASP A 112 10.17 3.96 14.93
CA ASP A 112 10.12 4.82 13.75
C ASP A 112 8.68 5.13 13.31
N GLY A 113 7.77 4.17 13.49
CA GLY A 113 6.34 4.29 13.19
C GLY A 113 5.54 5.18 14.17
N ASN A 114 6.14 5.60 15.28
CA ASN A 114 5.58 6.59 16.21
C ASN A 114 6.16 8.00 16.00
N VAL A 115 7.19 8.14 15.16
CA VAL A 115 7.76 9.45 14.84
C VAL A 115 6.84 10.18 13.86
N ARG A 116 6.23 11.27 14.32
CA ARG A 116 5.40 12.17 13.50
C ARG A 116 6.27 12.87 12.43
N PRO A 117 5.82 12.94 11.17
CA PRO A 117 6.52 13.70 10.13
C PRO A 117 6.41 15.22 10.34
N SER A 118 7.28 15.97 9.66
CA SER A 118 7.08 17.40 9.44
C SER A 118 5.85 17.65 8.57
N GLY A 119 5.24 18.82 8.73
CA GLY A 119 4.08 19.24 7.95
C GLY A 119 2.88 19.64 8.82
N ARG A 120 1.93 20.30 8.16
CA ARG A 120 0.67 20.78 8.76
C ARG A 120 -0.22 19.60 9.15
N ASP A 121 -0.86 19.70 10.31
CA ASP A 121 -1.83 18.69 10.76
C ASP A 121 -3.06 18.60 9.85
N THR A 122 -3.60 17.39 9.73
CA THR A 122 -4.75 17.08 8.86
C THR A 122 -5.98 16.61 9.62
N GLU A 123 -5.91 16.49 10.94
CA GLU A 123 -7.02 16.03 11.79
C GLU A 123 -8.28 16.86 11.59
N ASP A 124 -8.14 18.19 11.57
CA ASP A 124 -9.25 19.15 11.45
C ASP A 124 -9.69 19.42 9.99
N VAL A 125 -9.05 18.80 8.98
CA VAL A 125 -9.43 19.00 7.58
C VAL A 125 -10.81 18.36 7.33
N PRO A 126 -11.79 19.07 6.72
CA PRO A 126 -13.11 18.49 6.44
C PRO A 126 -13.03 17.22 5.59
N ARG A 127 -13.83 16.20 5.96
CA ARG A 127 -13.84 14.87 5.33
C ARG A 127 -15.20 14.57 4.69
N PRO A 128 -15.68 15.38 3.72
CA PRO A 128 -16.93 15.08 3.03
C PRO A 128 -16.78 13.76 2.26
N GLN A 129 -17.82 12.95 2.29
CA GLN A 129 -17.92 11.72 1.51
C GLN A 129 -18.63 12.07 0.21
N VAL A 130 -17.88 12.10 -0.90
CA VAL A 130 -18.35 12.53 -2.22
C VAL A 130 -18.14 11.43 -3.25
N GLY A 131 -18.88 11.51 -4.36
CA GLY A 131 -18.76 10.53 -5.43
C GLY A 131 -19.49 9.21 -5.16
N PRO A 132 -19.43 8.26 -6.10
CA PRO A 132 -20.18 7.02 -6.06
C PRO A 132 -19.48 5.89 -5.27
N VAL A 133 -18.19 6.04 -4.94
CA VAL A 133 -17.39 4.99 -4.32
C VAL A 133 -17.65 4.96 -2.80
N PRO A 134 -17.89 3.79 -2.19
CA PRO A 134 -18.19 3.71 -0.77
C PRO A 134 -16.98 4.08 0.10
N TYR A 135 -17.26 4.65 1.27
CA TYR A 135 -16.28 4.93 2.32
C TYR A 135 -16.41 3.92 3.46
N GLY A 136 -15.28 3.52 4.05
CA GLY A 136 -15.25 2.55 5.15
C GLY A 136 -15.81 1.17 4.79
N GLN A 137 -15.73 0.79 3.51
CA GLN A 137 -16.14 -0.51 3.00
C GLN A 137 -15.11 -1.00 1.98
N GLY A 138 -14.84 -2.31 2.00
CA GLY A 138 -13.88 -2.93 1.11
C GLY A 138 -14.34 -2.94 -0.35
N VAL A 139 -13.49 -2.42 -1.23
CA VAL A 139 -13.67 -2.41 -2.69
C VAL A 139 -12.68 -3.39 -3.32
N TYR A 140 -13.19 -4.42 -4.01
CA TYR A 140 -12.37 -5.55 -4.49
C TYR A 140 -12.18 -5.60 -6.00
N HIS A 141 -13.08 -4.99 -6.77
CA HIS A 141 -13.07 -5.06 -8.23
C HIS A 141 -13.36 -3.68 -8.82
N CYS A 142 -13.02 -3.51 -10.09
CA CYS A 142 -13.46 -2.35 -10.86
C CYS A 142 -14.98 -2.38 -11.06
N GLU A 143 -15.56 -1.24 -11.39
CA GLU A 143 -16.94 -1.13 -11.85
C GLU A 143 -17.00 -1.12 -13.38
N VAL A 144 -15.94 -0.64 -14.04
CA VAL A 144 -15.83 -0.54 -15.49
C VAL A 144 -15.25 -1.84 -16.07
N ASP A 145 -15.90 -2.44 -17.07
CA ASP A 145 -15.36 -3.59 -17.81
C ASP A 145 -14.26 -3.15 -18.81
N GLY A 146 -13.35 -4.06 -19.15
CA GLY A 146 -12.28 -3.82 -20.14
C GLY A 146 -11.10 -3.01 -19.61
N VAL A 147 -11.01 -2.87 -18.29
CA VAL A 147 -9.92 -2.18 -17.63
C VAL A 147 -9.23 -3.06 -16.60
N ILE A 148 -7.93 -2.80 -16.42
CA ILE A 148 -7.14 -3.37 -15.34
C ILE A 148 -6.50 -2.22 -14.57
N ALA A 149 -6.81 -2.11 -13.28
CA ALA A 149 -6.13 -1.21 -12.37
C ALA A 149 -4.92 -1.91 -11.77
N LEU A 150 -3.75 -1.62 -12.33
CA LEU A 150 -2.47 -2.05 -11.75
C LEU A 150 -2.19 -1.20 -10.50
N SER A 151 -1.86 -1.86 -9.39
CA SER A 151 -1.51 -1.17 -8.16
C SER A 151 -0.25 -1.70 -7.52
N PHE A 152 0.51 -0.80 -6.91
CA PHE A 152 1.81 -1.08 -6.30
C PHE A 152 1.84 -0.58 -4.87
N ASP A 153 2.14 -1.47 -3.93
CA ASP A 153 2.17 -1.19 -2.50
C ASP A 153 3.60 -1.00 -1.99
N ASP A 154 3.71 -0.46 -0.77
CA ASP A 154 4.93 -0.25 0.03
C ASP A 154 5.90 0.85 -0.42
N GLY A 155 5.86 1.23 -1.69
CA GLY A 155 6.70 2.28 -2.26
C GLY A 155 6.47 3.69 -1.71
N PRO A 156 7.20 4.69 -2.25
CA PRO A 156 8.32 4.51 -3.18
C PRO A 156 9.53 3.87 -2.49
N PHE A 157 10.40 3.22 -3.27
CA PHE A 157 11.64 2.58 -2.82
C PHE A 157 12.65 2.48 -3.99
N THR A 158 13.63 1.57 -3.89
CA THR A 158 14.76 1.44 -4.81
C THR A 158 14.37 1.28 -6.29
N TYR A 159 13.30 0.54 -6.59
CA TYR A 159 12.94 0.18 -7.98
C TYR A 159 11.81 1.03 -8.58
N THR A 160 11.23 1.95 -7.79
CA THR A 160 10.08 2.75 -8.21
C THR A 160 10.36 3.63 -9.43
N GLU A 161 11.57 4.20 -9.54
CA GLU A 161 11.97 5.01 -10.71
C GLU A 161 11.96 4.17 -12.00
N ASP A 162 12.46 2.93 -11.94
CA ASP A 162 12.49 2.00 -13.07
C ASP A 162 11.08 1.55 -13.47
N LEU A 163 10.21 1.31 -12.48
CA LEU A 163 8.80 1.04 -12.70
C LEU A 163 8.09 2.21 -13.41
N LEU A 164 8.29 3.45 -12.95
CA LEU A 164 7.72 4.65 -13.57
C LEU A 164 8.22 4.83 -15.02
N ASN A 165 9.50 4.53 -15.26
CA ASN A 165 10.07 4.51 -16.61
C ASN A 165 9.39 3.44 -17.49
N LEU A 166 9.17 2.23 -16.97
CA LEU A 166 8.50 1.15 -17.68
C LEU A 166 7.04 1.49 -18.00
N LEU A 167 6.27 1.97 -17.03
CA LEU A 167 4.88 2.39 -17.23
C LEU A 167 4.77 3.49 -18.29
N SER A 168 5.68 4.47 -18.28
CA SER A 168 5.74 5.51 -19.30
C SER A 168 6.02 4.97 -20.71
N ARG A 169 6.85 3.93 -20.87
CA ARG A 169 7.12 3.31 -22.19
C ARG A 169 5.88 2.67 -22.80
N TYR A 170 4.97 2.19 -21.94
CA TYR A 170 3.73 1.55 -22.34
C TYR A 170 2.52 2.50 -22.35
N ASP A 171 2.72 3.78 -22.00
CA ASP A 171 1.65 4.75 -21.71
C ASP A 171 0.58 4.20 -20.73
N ALA A 172 1.04 3.42 -19.76
CA ALA A 172 0.21 2.75 -18.76
C ALA A 172 -0.02 3.66 -17.54
N LYS A 173 -1.21 3.57 -16.93
CA LYS A 173 -1.55 4.24 -15.66
C LYS A 173 -1.73 3.21 -14.54
N ALA A 174 -1.35 3.62 -13.34
CA ALA A 174 -1.29 2.74 -12.17
C ALA A 174 -1.64 3.53 -10.91
N THR A 175 -1.82 2.81 -9.81
CA THR A 175 -2.05 3.40 -8.48
C THR A 175 -0.97 2.96 -7.52
N PHE A 176 -0.35 3.91 -6.82
CA PHE A 176 0.70 3.65 -5.84
C PHE A 176 0.14 3.84 -4.44
N PHE A 177 0.05 2.77 -3.65
CA PHE A 177 -0.31 2.83 -2.24
C PHE A 177 0.97 3.05 -1.42
N VAL A 178 1.19 4.30 -1.02
CA VAL A 178 2.45 4.78 -0.47
C VAL A 178 2.49 4.63 1.05
N THR A 179 3.52 3.93 1.54
CA THR A 179 3.88 3.96 2.96
C THR A 179 4.74 5.18 3.26
N GLY A 180 4.56 5.78 4.44
CA GLY A 180 5.24 7.03 4.81
C GLY A 180 6.65 6.88 5.40
N ARG A 181 6.87 5.88 6.26
CA ARG A 181 8.15 5.52 6.87
C ARG A 181 8.17 4.03 7.16
N ASN A 182 8.65 3.26 6.19
CA ASN A 182 8.65 1.79 6.18
C ASN A 182 9.99 1.27 5.63
N LEU A 183 10.32 0.00 5.88
CA LEU A 183 11.49 -0.68 5.30
C LEU A 183 12.84 0.04 5.55
N GLY A 184 12.94 0.83 6.62
CA GLY A 184 14.13 1.64 6.89
C GLY A 184 14.40 2.74 5.86
N LYS A 185 13.45 3.06 4.97
CA LYS A 185 13.66 4.02 3.88
C LYS A 185 13.74 5.48 4.33
N GLY A 186 13.40 5.76 5.59
CA GLY A 186 13.19 7.12 6.09
C GLY A 186 11.79 7.66 5.78
N ALA A 187 11.53 8.92 6.13
CA ALA A 187 10.24 9.56 5.88
C ALA A 187 10.13 9.99 4.41
N ILE A 188 8.96 9.80 3.79
CA ILE A 188 8.73 10.14 2.37
C ILE A 188 8.85 11.64 2.04
N ASN A 189 8.76 12.51 3.03
CA ASN A 189 8.89 13.96 2.89
C ASN A 189 10.20 14.52 3.49
N ASP A 190 11.19 13.66 3.75
CA ASP A 190 12.54 14.10 4.10
C ASP A 190 13.24 14.67 2.86
N ASP A 191 13.68 15.94 2.93
CA ASP A 191 14.37 16.65 1.85
C ASP A 191 15.69 15.99 1.42
N GLY A 192 16.30 15.18 2.29
CA GLY A 192 17.53 14.42 2.00
C GLY A 192 17.31 13.14 1.20
N LEU A 193 16.05 12.75 0.96
CA LEU A 193 15.68 11.47 0.34
C LEU A 193 14.94 11.69 -1.00
N PRO A 194 15.03 10.74 -1.95
CA PRO A 194 14.46 10.93 -3.29
C PRO A 194 12.94 10.74 -3.36
N TRP A 195 12.31 10.33 -2.27
CA TRP A 195 10.91 9.86 -2.24
C TRP A 195 9.91 10.95 -2.67
N ALA A 196 10.08 12.19 -2.18
CA ALA A 196 9.21 13.30 -2.55
C ALA A 196 9.22 13.59 -4.06
N ALA A 197 10.38 13.45 -4.71
CA ALA A 197 10.50 13.64 -6.16
C ALA A 197 9.76 12.53 -6.94
N LEU A 198 9.85 11.28 -6.48
CA LEU A 198 9.14 10.14 -7.06
C LEU A 198 7.62 10.27 -6.90
N ILE A 199 7.14 10.68 -5.73
CA ILE A 199 5.70 10.89 -5.48
C ILE A 199 5.14 12.01 -6.37
N ARG A 200 5.87 13.13 -6.51
CA ARG A 200 5.48 14.20 -7.45
C ARG A 200 5.47 13.70 -8.90
N ARG A 201 6.44 12.85 -9.27
CA ARG A 201 6.49 12.21 -10.58
C ARG A 201 5.28 11.31 -10.83
N MET A 202 4.85 10.50 -9.87
CA MET A 202 3.65 9.65 -9.99
C MET A 202 2.44 10.48 -10.44
N VAL A 203 2.17 11.59 -9.75
CA VAL A 203 1.04 12.48 -10.06
C VAL A 203 1.21 13.15 -11.43
N ARG A 204 2.42 13.66 -11.73
CA ARG A 204 2.74 14.35 -12.99
C ARG A 204 2.55 13.44 -14.20
N ASP A 205 2.96 12.18 -14.08
CA ASP A 205 2.91 11.19 -15.16
C ASP A 205 1.48 10.55 -15.29
N GLY A 206 0.55 10.99 -14.44
CA GLY A 206 -0.88 10.66 -14.52
C GLY A 206 -1.32 9.47 -13.66
N HIS A 207 -0.43 8.96 -12.80
CA HIS A 207 -0.77 7.90 -11.85
C HIS A 207 -1.57 8.45 -10.67
N GLN A 208 -2.24 7.54 -9.95
CA GLN A 208 -2.88 7.85 -8.67
C GLN A 208 -1.94 7.53 -7.51
N VAL A 209 -1.89 8.41 -6.51
CA VAL A 209 -1.22 8.16 -5.23
C VAL A 209 -2.30 7.94 -4.18
N ALA A 210 -2.17 6.86 -3.41
CA ALA A 210 -3.08 6.45 -2.36
C ALA A 210 -2.31 6.15 -1.07
N SER A 211 -2.99 6.09 0.07
CA SER A 211 -2.34 5.82 1.35
C SER A 211 -2.13 4.32 1.57
N HIS A 212 -0.98 3.95 2.12
CA HIS A 212 -0.73 2.61 2.68
C HIS A 212 -0.28 2.68 4.12
N THR A 213 -0.83 3.64 4.89
CA THR A 213 -0.45 3.97 6.27
C THR A 213 0.95 4.56 6.41
N TRP A 214 1.24 5.10 7.60
CA TRP A 214 2.55 5.65 7.91
C TRP A 214 3.62 4.56 7.90
N SER A 215 3.44 3.50 8.66
CA SER A 215 4.53 2.57 8.98
C SER A 215 4.21 1.10 8.77
N HIS A 216 3.23 0.83 7.88
CA HIS A 216 2.82 -0.50 7.45
C HIS A 216 2.38 -1.42 8.62
N GLN A 217 1.75 -0.83 9.63
CA GLN A 217 1.26 -1.58 10.78
C GLN A 217 -0.07 -2.26 10.43
N ARG A 218 -0.31 -3.45 11.00
CA ARG A 218 -1.58 -4.15 10.85
C ARG A 218 -2.67 -3.43 11.63
N LEU A 219 -3.48 -2.64 10.93
CA LEU A 219 -4.49 -1.76 11.54
C LEU A 219 -5.48 -2.47 12.48
N THR A 220 -5.80 -3.75 12.21
CA THR A 220 -6.72 -4.55 13.03
C THR A 220 -6.17 -4.93 14.42
N GLU A 221 -4.87 -4.71 14.65
CA GLU A 221 -4.21 -5.04 15.92
C GLU A 221 -3.85 -3.78 16.74
N LEU A 222 -4.11 -2.59 16.20
CA LEU A 222 -3.73 -1.33 16.84
C LEU A 222 -4.80 -0.81 17.78
N THR A 223 -4.36 -0.07 18.80
CA THR A 223 -5.23 0.83 19.54
C THR A 223 -5.70 1.99 18.66
N TYR A 224 -6.86 2.58 18.95
CA TYR A 224 -7.40 3.70 18.16
C TYR A 224 -6.42 4.88 18.01
N PRO A 225 -5.71 5.35 19.06
CA PRO A 225 -4.73 6.43 18.90
C PRO A 225 -3.58 6.06 17.96
N LYS A 226 -3.07 4.82 18.01
CA LYS A 226 -2.02 4.38 17.10
C LYS A 226 -2.52 4.19 15.67
N PHE A 227 -3.74 3.67 15.51
CA PHE A 227 -4.43 3.63 14.22
C PHE A 227 -4.55 5.05 13.62
N LEU A 228 -5.02 6.02 14.40
CA LEU A 228 -5.19 7.40 13.95
C LEU A 228 -3.86 8.00 13.50
N ASN A 229 -2.79 7.81 14.29
CA ASN A 229 -1.45 8.23 13.90
C ASN A 229 -0.99 7.59 12.59
N GLN A 230 -1.28 6.31 12.35
CA GLN A 230 -0.92 5.66 11.09
C GLN A 230 -1.55 6.34 9.87
N MET A 231 -2.78 6.83 9.99
CA MET A 231 -3.46 7.52 8.90
C MET A 231 -3.00 8.98 8.81
N LEU A 232 -3.11 9.74 9.90
CA LEU A 232 -2.80 11.17 9.92
C LEU A 232 -1.33 11.44 9.56
N PHE A 233 -0.36 10.65 10.04
CA PHE A 233 1.04 10.90 9.70
C PHE A 233 1.32 10.69 8.22
N ASN A 234 0.68 9.71 7.58
CA ASN A 234 0.79 9.54 6.12
C ASN A 234 0.11 10.69 5.36
N GLU A 235 -1.06 11.16 5.82
CA GLU A 235 -1.72 12.35 5.27
C GLU A 235 -0.82 13.59 5.34
N ILE A 236 -0.24 13.87 6.51
CA ILE A 236 0.65 15.01 6.76
C ILE A 236 1.83 14.98 5.78
N ALA A 237 2.52 13.84 5.68
CA ALA A 237 3.69 13.73 4.81
C ALA A 237 3.33 13.82 3.31
N LEU A 238 2.22 13.22 2.88
CA LEU A 238 1.76 13.33 1.49
C LEU A 238 1.31 14.76 1.16
N ALA A 239 0.62 15.43 2.08
CA ALA A 239 0.20 16.81 1.93
C ALA A 239 1.38 17.79 1.91
N ASP A 240 2.44 17.52 2.67
CA ASP A 240 3.68 18.29 2.61
C ASP A 240 4.38 18.17 1.24
N VAL A 241 4.30 16.99 0.60
CA VAL A 241 4.87 16.75 -0.72
C VAL A 241 4.01 17.32 -1.86
N LEU A 242 2.69 17.20 -1.77
CA LEU A 242 1.73 17.44 -2.87
C LEU A 242 0.82 18.66 -2.69
N GLY A 243 0.66 19.16 -1.47
CA GLY A 243 -0.32 20.20 -1.10
C GLY A 243 -1.74 19.66 -0.82
N TYR A 244 -1.96 18.36 -0.97
CA TYR A 244 -3.21 17.63 -0.74
C TYR A 244 -2.88 16.17 -0.37
N PHE A 245 -3.86 15.43 0.16
CA PHE A 245 -3.66 14.03 0.57
C PHE A 245 -4.76 13.11 0.04
N PRO A 246 -4.52 11.78 -0.09
CA PRO A 246 -5.47 10.87 -0.74
C PRO A 246 -6.74 10.60 0.07
N THR A 247 -7.83 10.29 -0.63
CA THR A 247 -9.06 9.68 -0.08
C THR A 247 -9.08 8.16 -0.24
N TYR A 248 -8.16 7.59 -1.00
CA TYR A 248 -7.99 6.15 -1.19
C TYR A 248 -6.91 5.60 -0.27
N MET A 249 -7.15 4.41 0.28
CA MET A 249 -6.13 3.67 1.00
C MET A 249 -6.31 2.17 0.84
N ARG A 250 -5.22 1.43 1.06
CA ARG A 250 -5.24 -0.02 1.21
C ARG A 250 -4.71 -0.37 2.59
N PRO A 251 -5.41 -1.18 3.41
CA PRO A 251 -4.88 -1.61 4.69
C PRO A 251 -3.68 -2.56 4.50
N PRO A 252 -2.57 -2.36 5.22
CA PRO A 252 -1.47 -3.33 5.26
C PRO A 252 -1.94 -4.75 5.52
N TYR A 253 -1.30 -5.72 4.87
CA TYR A 253 -1.64 -7.13 4.92
C TYR A 253 -3.04 -7.48 4.39
N SER A 254 -3.71 -6.54 3.71
CA SER A 254 -5.12 -6.67 3.31
C SER A 254 -6.02 -7.08 4.47
N ALA A 255 -5.68 -6.66 5.69
CA ALA A 255 -6.43 -7.00 6.89
C ALA A 255 -7.67 -6.12 7.00
N SER A 256 -8.84 -6.73 7.19
CA SER A 256 -10.11 -6.03 7.41
C SER A 256 -10.76 -6.44 8.73
N SER A 257 -11.46 -5.49 9.34
CA SER A 257 -12.42 -5.77 10.42
C SER A 257 -13.49 -4.68 10.41
N ALA A 258 -14.71 -5.00 10.83
CA ALA A 258 -15.79 -4.01 10.86
C ALA A 258 -15.45 -2.75 11.68
N GLN A 259 -14.60 -2.91 12.71
CA GLN A 259 -14.08 -1.79 13.50
C GLN A 259 -13.08 -0.94 12.69
N THR A 260 -12.09 -1.58 12.06
CA THR A 260 -11.06 -0.90 11.25
C THR A 260 -11.70 -0.18 10.07
N ASP A 261 -12.61 -0.86 9.35
CA ASP A 261 -13.33 -0.30 8.21
C ASP A 261 -14.21 0.89 8.66
N GLY A 262 -14.84 0.78 9.84
CA GLY A 262 -15.58 1.88 10.46
C GLY A 262 -14.70 3.11 10.74
N TRP A 263 -13.55 2.92 11.37
CA TRP A 263 -12.60 4.02 11.63
C TRP A 263 -12.03 4.63 10.34
N LEU A 264 -11.77 3.82 9.32
CA LEU A 264 -11.38 4.32 8.00
C LEU A 264 -12.51 5.13 7.37
N GLY A 265 -13.78 4.72 7.54
CA GLY A 265 -14.95 5.46 7.11
C GLY A 265 -15.12 6.81 7.81
N GLU A 266 -14.85 6.88 9.12
CA GLU A 266 -14.82 8.13 9.89
C GLU A 266 -13.75 9.10 9.38
N LEU A 267 -12.58 8.57 8.99
CA LEU A 267 -11.53 9.34 8.32
C LEU A 267 -11.80 9.56 6.83
N GLY A 268 -12.94 9.08 6.32
CA GLY A 268 -13.40 9.21 4.95
C GLY A 268 -12.45 8.55 3.95
N TYR A 269 -12.00 7.33 4.20
CA TYR A 269 -11.22 6.57 3.24
C TYR A 269 -12.09 5.60 2.43
N HIS A 270 -11.84 5.54 1.12
CA HIS A 270 -12.17 4.38 0.29
C HIS A 270 -11.17 3.25 0.62
N VAL A 271 -11.67 2.08 1.00
CA VAL A 271 -10.82 0.95 1.42
C VAL A 271 -10.65 0.00 0.25
N THR A 272 -9.48 0.05 -0.39
CA THR A 272 -9.20 -0.68 -1.63
C THR A 272 -8.47 -2.00 -1.37
N TYR A 273 -9.03 -3.08 -1.90
CA TYR A 273 -8.42 -4.41 -1.98
C TYR A 273 -8.11 -4.75 -3.44
N PHE A 274 -8.27 -6.00 -3.84
CA PHE A 274 -7.99 -6.52 -5.18
C PHE A 274 -8.74 -7.83 -5.41
N ASN A 275 -8.90 -8.18 -6.69
CA ASN A 275 -9.44 -9.47 -7.13
C ASN A 275 -8.45 -10.25 -8.01
N LEU A 276 -7.24 -9.72 -8.22
CA LEU A 276 -6.12 -10.40 -8.86
C LEU A 276 -4.83 -10.17 -8.06
N ASP A 277 -4.34 -11.20 -7.40
CA ASP A 277 -3.03 -11.22 -6.71
C ASP A 277 -2.12 -12.19 -7.45
N THR A 278 -1.04 -11.67 -8.02
CA THR A 278 -0.03 -12.44 -8.74
C THR A 278 1.04 -13.02 -7.82
N GLU A 279 0.96 -12.76 -6.51
CA GLU A 279 1.88 -13.28 -5.49
C GLU A 279 3.36 -12.96 -5.80
N GLY A 280 3.65 -11.83 -6.48
CA GLY A 280 5.03 -11.45 -6.84
C GLY A 280 5.97 -11.35 -5.64
N TYR A 281 5.43 -10.98 -4.47
CA TYR A 281 6.12 -10.94 -3.19
C TYR A 281 6.50 -12.33 -2.63
N LEU A 282 5.87 -13.42 -3.07
CA LEU A 282 6.25 -14.81 -2.74
C LEU A 282 7.22 -15.41 -3.76
N HIS A 283 7.29 -14.83 -4.95
CA HIS A 283 8.05 -15.32 -6.10
C HIS A 283 9.15 -14.34 -6.52
N ASP A 284 9.83 -13.76 -5.54
CA ASP A 284 10.77 -12.64 -5.64
C ASP A 284 12.16 -12.94 -6.26
N SER A 285 12.33 -14.11 -6.89
CA SER A 285 13.60 -14.52 -7.50
C SER A 285 13.44 -14.87 -8.98
N PRO A 286 14.50 -14.76 -9.80
CA PRO A 286 14.44 -15.17 -11.21
C PRO A 286 13.99 -16.62 -11.42
N ALA A 287 14.22 -17.50 -10.44
CA ALA A 287 13.82 -18.90 -10.49
C ALA A 287 12.34 -19.15 -10.17
N THR A 288 11.68 -18.22 -9.46
CA THR A 288 10.31 -18.40 -8.95
C THR A 288 9.29 -17.48 -9.63
N ILE A 289 9.70 -16.31 -10.15
CA ILE A 289 8.81 -15.28 -10.73
C ILE A 289 7.94 -15.78 -11.89
N GLN A 290 8.34 -16.86 -12.57
CA GLN A 290 7.51 -17.49 -13.59
C GLN A 290 6.14 -17.91 -13.04
N ARG A 291 6.04 -18.32 -11.77
CA ARG A 291 4.76 -18.69 -11.15
C ARG A 291 3.78 -17.51 -11.10
N SER A 292 4.27 -16.30 -10.82
CA SER A 292 3.44 -15.10 -10.84
C SER A 292 2.98 -14.73 -12.25
N LYS A 293 3.82 -14.98 -13.26
CA LYS A 293 3.42 -14.84 -14.67
C LYS A 293 2.35 -15.85 -15.06
N ASP A 294 2.47 -17.10 -14.60
CA ASP A 294 1.50 -18.14 -14.87
C ASP A 294 0.13 -17.82 -14.22
N ILE A 295 0.13 -17.26 -12.99
CA ILE A 295 -1.10 -16.77 -12.33
C ILE A 295 -1.76 -15.66 -13.15
N TRP A 296 -0.96 -14.70 -13.64
CA TRP A 296 -1.46 -13.65 -14.51
C TRP A 296 -2.05 -14.21 -15.81
N ASP A 297 -1.31 -15.10 -16.49
CA ASP A 297 -1.74 -15.68 -17.75
C ASP A 297 -3.04 -16.46 -17.61
N GLU A 298 -3.21 -17.24 -16.52
CA GLU A 298 -4.46 -17.94 -16.22
C GLU A 298 -5.64 -16.98 -16.04
N ALA A 299 -5.41 -15.81 -15.43
CA ALA A 299 -6.47 -14.84 -15.15
C ALA A 299 -6.82 -13.93 -16.34
N VAL A 300 -5.86 -13.60 -17.20
CA VAL A 300 -6.00 -12.51 -18.18
C VAL A 300 -5.93 -12.98 -19.64
N GLU A 301 -5.07 -13.94 -19.98
CA GLU A 301 -4.90 -14.34 -21.38
C GLU A 301 -6.18 -14.99 -21.93
N GLY A 302 -6.63 -14.52 -23.10
CA GLY A 302 -7.82 -15.04 -23.79
C GLY A 302 -9.16 -14.68 -23.16
N HIS A 303 -9.19 -13.88 -22.10
CA HIS A 303 -10.42 -13.39 -21.49
C HIS A 303 -10.98 -12.18 -22.25
N ASP A 304 -12.31 -12.11 -22.38
CA ASP A 304 -12.98 -11.05 -23.15
C ASP A 304 -13.04 -9.74 -22.36
N PRO A 305 -12.33 -8.66 -22.79
CA PRO A 305 -12.36 -7.38 -22.10
C PRO A 305 -13.76 -6.76 -22.04
N GLN A 306 -14.73 -7.17 -22.88
CA GLN A 306 -16.10 -6.64 -22.79
C GLN A 306 -16.86 -7.09 -21.53
N SER A 307 -16.35 -8.10 -20.81
CA SER A 307 -17.03 -8.67 -19.64
C SER A 307 -16.10 -8.94 -18.46
N THR A 308 -14.84 -8.49 -18.55
CA THR A 308 -13.82 -8.77 -17.54
C THR A 308 -13.10 -7.50 -17.11
N LYS A 309 -12.68 -7.49 -15.85
CA LYS A 309 -11.99 -6.38 -15.20
C LYS A 309 -11.22 -6.85 -13.98
N TRP A 310 -10.10 -6.20 -13.72
CA TRP A 310 -9.22 -6.59 -12.64
C TRP A 310 -8.74 -5.37 -11.87
N LEU A 311 -8.75 -5.50 -10.55
CA LEU A 311 -7.97 -4.68 -9.65
C LEU A 311 -6.83 -5.58 -9.18
N GLN A 312 -5.63 -5.25 -9.62
CA GLN A 312 -4.46 -6.10 -9.48
C GLN A 312 -3.46 -5.49 -8.50
N ILE A 313 -2.80 -6.34 -7.71
CA ILE A 313 -1.80 -5.92 -6.70
C ILE A 313 -0.40 -6.45 -7.04
N GLU A 314 0.59 -5.57 -6.94
CA GLU A 314 2.00 -5.88 -6.85
C GLU A 314 2.72 -4.98 -5.82
N HIS A 315 4.03 -5.17 -5.64
CA HIS A 315 4.83 -4.36 -4.72
C HIS A 315 6.06 -3.82 -5.46
N ASP A 316 6.20 -2.49 -5.56
CA ASP A 316 7.31 -1.84 -6.28
C ASP A 316 8.62 -1.83 -5.47
N THR A 317 8.61 -2.45 -4.29
CA THR A 317 9.78 -2.75 -3.47
C THR A 317 10.45 -4.07 -3.85
N VAL A 318 9.79 -4.90 -4.68
CA VAL A 318 10.28 -6.22 -5.10
C VAL A 318 10.90 -6.14 -6.50
N ASP A 319 12.19 -6.47 -6.60
CA ASP A 319 12.97 -6.38 -7.85
C ASP A 319 12.32 -7.14 -9.00
N GLN A 320 11.97 -8.40 -8.78
CA GLN A 320 11.37 -9.24 -9.82
C GLN A 320 9.95 -8.81 -10.20
N ALA A 321 9.21 -8.18 -9.28
CA ALA A 321 7.91 -7.60 -9.61
C ALA A 321 8.08 -6.46 -10.64
N VAL A 322 9.06 -5.57 -10.41
CA VAL A 322 9.32 -4.41 -11.28
C VAL A 322 10.02 -4.79 -12.58
N HIS A 323 11.15 -5.50 -12.50
CA HIS A 323 12.03 -5.72 -13.64
C HIS A 323 11.69 -6.94 -14.50
N ASN A 324 10.71 -7.76 -14.08
CA ASN A 324 10.40 -9.01 -14.78
C ASN A 324 8.89 -9.23 -14.95
N LEU A 325 8.12 -9.21 -13.86
CA LEU A 325 6.69 -9.46 -13.90
C LEU A 325 5.91 -8.31 -14.56
N THR A 326 6.21 -7.06 -14.21
CA THR A 326 5.42 -5.91 -14.70
C THR A 326 5.47 -5.79 -16.23
N GLU A 327 6.62 -6.02 -16.87
CA GLU A 327 6.69 -5.96 -18.34
C GLU A 327 5.87 -7.08 -19.00
N HIS A 328 5.83 -8.28 -18.40
CA HIS A 328 4.97 -9.38 -18.85
C HIS A 328 3.50 -9.01 -18.75
N ILE A 329 3.09 -8.47 -17.59
CA ILE A 329 1.74 -7.96 -17.32
C ILE A 329 1.32 -6.91 -18.36
N LEU A 330 2.15 -5.89 -18.58
CA LEU A 330 1.88 -4.82 -19.54
C LEU A 330 1.75 -5.37 -20.97
N GLY A 331 2.69 -6.23 -21.40
CA GLY A 331 2.63 -6.85 -22.72
C GLY A 331 1.35 -7.68 -22.92
N SER A 332 0.93 -8.44 -21.91
CA SER A 332 -0.28 -9.26 -21.94
C SER A 332 -1.56 -8.42 -21.94
N LEU A 333 -1.70 -7.45 -21.04
CA LEU A 333 -2.93 -6.66 -20.91
C LEU A 333 -3.28 -5.91 -22.19
N PHE A 334 -2.29 -5.26 -22.83
CA PHE A 334 -2.53 -4.51 -24.06
C PHE A 334 -2.80 -5.43 -25.26
N ARG A 335 -2.13 -6.58 -25.35
CA ARG A 335 -2.37 -7.54 -26.43
C ARG A 335 -3.76 -8.17 -26.34
N ASN A 336 -4.30 -8.32 -25.13
CA ASN A 336 -5.67 -8.79 -24.88
C ASN A 336 -6.72 -7.66 -24.94
N GLY A 337 -6.32 -6.43 -25.27
CA GLY A 337 -7.24 -5.31 -25.50
C GLY A 337 -7.77 -4.63 -24.23
N PHE A 338 -7.18 -4.91 -23.06
CA PHE A 338 -7.48 -4.17 -21.84
C PHE A 338 -6.82 -2.79 -21.85
N ARG A 339 -7.40 -1.87 -21.08
CA ARG A 339 -6.78 -0.58 -20.75
C ARG A 339 -6.22 -0.59 -19.34
N SER A 340 -5.00 -0.10 -19.19
CA SER A 340 -4.38 0.16 -17.89
C SER A 340 -4.88 1.51 -17.35
N VAL A 341 -5.51 1.49 -16.16
CA VAL A 341 -6.16 2.66 -15.54
C VAL A 341 -5.77 2.80 -14.08
N THR A 342 -6.02 3.97 -13.49
CA THR A 342 -5.95 4.17 -12.04
C THR A 342 -7.12 3.47 -11.33
N VAL A 343 -7.03 3.25 -10.01
CA VAL A 343 -8.12 2.69 -9.20
C VAL A 343 -9.35 3.59 -9.25
N GLY A 344 -9.17 4.91 -9.16
CA GLY A 344 -10.27 5.87 -9.29
C GLY A 344 -11.03 5.73 -10.62
N GLU A 345 -10.33 5.67 -11.75
CA GLU A 345 -10.94 5.44 -13.06
C GLU A 345 -11.62 4.06 -13.17
N CYS A 346 -11.00 3.02 -12.62
CA CYS A 346 -11.54 1.66 -12.52
C CYS A 346 -12.88 1.63 -11.77
N LEU A 347 -13.08 2.53 -10.82
CA LEU A 347 -14.31 2.67 -10.02
C LEU A 347 -15.26 3.76 -10.54
N GLY A 348 -14.92 4.43 -11.63
CA GLY A 348 -15.73 5.52 -12.19
C GLY A 348 -15.75 6.78 -11.31
N ASP A 349 -14.74 6.98 -10.45
CA ASP A 349 -14.63 8.16 -9.59
C ASP A 349 -13.83 9.28 -10.28
N PRO A 350 -14.40 10.49 -10.43
CA PRO A 350 -13.69 11.64 -10.98
C PRO A 350 -12.42 11.99 -10.19
N ARG A 351 -11.37 12.45 -10.88
CA ARG A 351 -10.04 12.71 -10.31
C ARG A 351 -10.05 13.72 -9.17
N GLU A 352 -10.97 14.66 -9.19
CA GLU A 352 -11.19 15.65 -8.13
C GLU A 352 -11.59 15.03 -6.78
N ASN A 353 -12.15 13.81 -6.77
CA ASN A 353 -12.55 13.11 -5.55
C ASN A 353 -11.44 12.26 -4.94
N TRP A 354 -10.35 12.01 -5.68
CA TRP A 354 -9.25 11.13 -5.22
C TRP A 354 -8.42 11.73 -4.10
N TYR A 355 -8.53 13.05 -3.87
CA TYR A 355 -7.69 13.80 -2.94
C TYR A 355 -8.48 14.86 -2.17
N ARG A 356 -7.96 15.24 -1.00
CA ARG A 356 -8.43 16.36 -0.18
C ARG A 356 -7.43 17.48 -0.14
N ALA A 357 -7.91 18.69 -0.37
CA ALA A 357 -7.13 19.91 -0.16
C ALA A 357 -7.07 20.28 1.33
N LEU A 358 -5.94 20.85 1.76
CA LEU A 358 -5.74 21.30 3.15
C LEU A 358 -6.65 22.46 3.56
N ASP A 359 -7.07 23.30 2.61
CA ASP A 359 -7.86 24.52 2.87
C ASP A 359 -9.32 24.38 2.42
N GLY A 360 -9.95 23.22 2.64
CA GLY A 360 -11.41 23.03 2.50
C GLY A 360 -12.05 23.34 1.13
N ALA A 361 -11.29 23.82 0.15
CA ALA A 361 -11.74 24.22 -1.17
C ALA A 361 -11.24 23.22 -2.21
N ALA A 362 -11.86 22.05 -2.24
CA ALA A 362 -11.86 21.22 -3.44
C ALA A 362 -12.77 21.89 -4.47
N GLY A 363 -12.27 22.92 -5.15
CA GLY A 363 -13.04 23.58 -6.21
C GLY A 363 -12.65 25.01 -6.51
N GLU A 364 -11.38 25.30 -6.83
CA GLU A 364 -11.06 26.47 -7.69
C GLU A 364 -9.62 26.54 -8.26
N SER A 365 -8.68 25.64 -7.90
CA SER A 365 -7.29 25.75 -8.41
C SER A 365 -6.97 24.96 -9.69
N THR A 366 -7.92 24.23 -10.30
CA THR A 366 -7.70 23.62 -11.63
C THR A 366 -7.78 24.63 -12.78
N GLY A 367 -8.10 25.90 -12.50
CA GLY A 367 -8.07 27.01 -13.44
C GLY A 367 -6.68 27.58 -13.73
N ARG A 368 -5.63 26.77 -13.91
CA ARG A 368 -4.37 27.27 -14.51
C ARG A 368 -3.44 26.21 -15.14
N LEU A 369 -3.98 25.07 -15.56
CA LEU A 369 -3.30 24.14 -16.47
C LEU A 369 -3.97 24.15 -17.85
N ARG A 370 -4.14 25.34 -18.44
CA ARG A 370 -4.21 25.49 -19.90
C ARG A 370 -2.81 25.83 -20.39
N GLY A 371 -1.93 24.84 -20.36
CA GLY A 371 -0.71 24.84 -21.14
C GLY A 371 -1.08 24.57 -22.60
N SER A 372 -0.97 25.60 -23.42
CA SER A 372 -1.10 25.58 -24.87
C SER A 372 -0.32 24.44 -25.52
N LEU A 373 -1.02 23.55 -26.21
CA LEU A 373 -0.44 22.67 -27.23
C LEU A 373 0.16 23.54 -28.35
N PRO A 374 1.42 23.34 -28.77
CA PRO A 374 1.92 23.97 -29.97
C PRO A 374 1.24 23.36 -31.20
N VAL A 375 0.54 24.21 -31.94
CA VAL A 375 0.05 23.91 -33.28
C VAL A 375 1.28 23.72 -34.17
N PHE A 376 1.51 22.50 -34.66
CA PHE A 376 2.41 22.26 -35.76
C PHE A 376 1.81 22.89 -37.02
N GLY A 377 2.33 24.05 -37.39
CA GLY A 377 2.10 24.65 -38.68
C GLY A 377 2.82 23.85 -39.76
N GLU A 378 2.06 23.41 -40.76
CA GLU A 378 2.57 23.02 -42.06
C GLU A 378 3.44 24.15 -42.63
N ALA A 379 4.63 23.80 -43.11
CA ALA A 379 5.41 24.64 -44.01
C ALA A 379 5.68 23.83 -45.28
N ALA A 380 5.39 24.50 -46.40
CA ALA A 380 5.56 24.10 -47.79
C ALA A 380 7.01 23.76 -48.17
#